data_AF-A0A840WPP6-F1
#
_entry.id   AF-A0A840WPP6-F1
#
_cell.length_a   1.000
_cell.length_b   1.000
_cell.length_c   1.000
_cell.angle_alpha   90.00
_cell.angle_beta   90.00
_cell.angle_gamma   90.00
#
_symmetry.space_group_name_H-M   'P 1'
#
loop_
_entity.id
_entity.type
_entity.pdbx_description
1 polymer ?
#
loop_
_entity_poly.entity_id
_entity_poly.type
_entity_poly.pdbx_seq_one_letter_code
_entity_poly.pdbx_strand_id
1 'polypeptide(L)'
;MTANPFLSPSELPYRLPDFAAVRDEHYLPAFEQGVAEHLAEVDAIVRNPEPATFDNTIAALERSGATLKRVEVVLHTLTGSDATDGIREIEERIVPLAARHRDAISLKRELWARVQQVTTDDPQESWLLERYRLDFVKAGADLGDQEQERLRELNARLAELGTEFSRNVVKATSENALVTNAV
;
A
#
# COMPACT_ATOMS: atom_id res chain seq x y z
N MET A 1 23.55 -1.08 -16.91
CA MET A 1 22.25 -0.74 -16.29
C MET A 1 22.35 -1.11 -14.83
N THR A 2 22.31 -0.14 -13.93
CA THR A 2 22.33 -0.42 -12.49
C THR A 2 21.04 -1.14 -12.12
N ALA A 3 21.13 -2.33 -11.52
CA ALA A 3 19.96 -3.08 -11.09
C ALA A 3 19.21 -2.28 -10.00
N ASN A 4 17.88 -2.28 -10.05
CA ASN A 4 17.07 -1.58 -9.06
C ASN A 4 17.04 -2.40 -7.75
N PRO A 5 17.51 -1.84 -6.61
CA PRO A 5 17.72 -2.59 -5.37
C PRO A 5 16.42 -3.07 -4.72
N PHE A 6 15.26 -2.53 -5.12
CA PHE A 6 13.97 -2.98 -4.63
C PHE A 6 13.46 -4.25 -5.31
N LEU A 7 14.02 -4.65 -6.45
CA LEU A 7 13.50 -5.79 -7.23
C LEU A 7 13.96 -7.15 -6.70
N SER A 8 14.85 -7.16 -5.71
CA SER A 8 15.30 -8.37 -5.02
C SER A 8 15.31 -8.17 -3.50
N PRO A 9 15.14 -9.24 -2.70
CA PRO A 9 15.36 -9.15 -1.27
C PRO A 9 16.80 -8.70 -0.94
N SER A 10 16.95 -7.81 0.04
CA SER A 10 18.27 -7.37 0.50
C SER A 10 19.10 -8.54 1.04
N GLU A 11 20.40 -8.55 0.76
CA GLU A 11 21.34 -9.54 1.30
C GLU A 11 21.96 -9.10 2.63
N LEU A 12 21.69 -7.87 3.08
CA LEU A 12 22.17 -7.36 4.36
C LEU A 12 21.52 -8.11 5.55
N PRO A 13 22.16 -8.11 6.74
CA PRO A 13 21.61 -8.78 7.92
C PRO A 13 20.16 -8.40 8.19
N TYR A 14 19.33 -9.40 8.50
CA TYR A 14 17.90 -9.24 8.76
C TYR A 14 17.10 -8.66 7.59
N ARG A 15 17.64 -8.72 6.35
CA ARG A 15 17.05 -8.08 5.16
C ARG A 15 16.96 -6.55 5.28
N LEU A 16 17.87 -5.94 6.05
CA LEU A 16 17.97 -4.48 6.16
C LEU A 16 17.98 -3.85 4.75
N PRO A 17 17.11 -2.87 4.44
CA PRO A 17 17.18 -2.20 3.15
C PRO A 17 18.58 -1.61 2.91
N ASP A 18 19.13 -1.82 1.71
CA ASP A 18 20.42 -1.25 1.33
C ASP A 18 20.26 0.23 0.98
N PHE A 19 20.13 1.07 2.00
CA PHE A 19 19.96 2.52 1.86
C PHE A 19 21.11 3.18 1.09
N ALA A 20 22.31 2.59 1.09
CA ALA A 20 23.45 3.12 0.34
C ALA A 20 23.30 2.90 -1.18
N ALA A 21 22.60 1.84 -1.59
CA ALA A 21 22.33 1.54 -3.00
C ALA A 21 21.04 2.21 -3.53
N VAL A 22 20.11 2.57 -2.63
CA VAL A 22 18.85 3.24 -3.01
C VAL A 22 19.10 4.69 -3.45
N ARG A 23 18.43 5.09 -4.53
CA ARG A 23 18.47 6.44 -5.12
C ARG A 23 17.06 6.81 -5.56
N ASP A 24 16.77 8.11 -5.62
CA ASP A 24 15.47 8.68 -5.98
C ASP A 24 14.89 8.09 -7.29
N GLU A 25 15.75 7.89 -8.29
CA GLU A 25 15.39 7.29 -9.59
C GLU A 25 14.89 5.83 -9.52
N HIS A 26 15.09 5.13 -8.41
CA HIS A 26 14.67 3.74 -8.24
C HIS A 26 13.22 3.59 -7.79
N TYR A 27 12.65 4.59 -7.11
CA TYR A 27 11.37 4.44 -6.41
C TYR A 27 10.21 4.21 -7.37
N LEU A 28 10.00 5.13 -8.32
CA LEU A 28 8.83 5.06 -9.18
C LEU A 28 8.83 3.81 -10.08
N PRO A 29 9.93 3.44 -10.77
CA PRO A 29 9.94 2.22 -11.57
C PRO A 29 9.71 0.96 -10.74
N ALA A 30 10.28 0.87 -9.53
CA ALA A 30 10.05 -0.28 -8.65
C ALA A 30 8.63 -0.31 -8.09
N PHE A 31 8.04 0.86 -7.80
CA PHE A 31 6.66 0.96 -7.34
C PHE A 31 5.69 0.48 -8.42
N GLU A 32 5.82 0.99 -9.65
CA GLU A 32 4.99 0.60 -10.79
C GLU A 32 5.11 -0.89 -11.10
N GLN A 33 6.34 -1.44 -11.07
CA GLN A 33 6.56 -2.87 -11.22
C GLN A 33 5.92 -3.66 -10.07
N GLY A 34 6.10 -3.23 -8.82
CA GLY A 34 5.52 -3.88 -7.65
C GLY A 34 3.99 -3.88 -7.64
N VAL A 35 3.35 -2.81 -8.15
CA VAL A 35 1.90 -2.77 -8.37
C VAL A 35 1.48 -3.81 -9.42
N ALA A 36 2.17 -3.87 -10.55
CA ALA A 36 1.86 -4.83 -11.61
C ALA A 36 2.02 -6.30 -11.12
N GLU A 37 3.11 -6.60 -10.41
CA GLU A 37 3.35 -7.91 -9.80
C GLU A 37 2.25 -8.29 -8.81
N HIS A 38 1.92 -7.39 -7.87
CA HIS A 38 0.91 -7.66 -6.85
C HIS A 38 -0.49 -7.86 -7.46
N LEU A 39 -0.87 -7.06 -8.46
CA LEU A 39 -2.14 -7.27 -9.17
C LEU A 39 -2.19 -8.63 -9.87
N ALA A 40 -1.08 -9.08 -10.46
CA ALA A 40 -0.97 -10.39 -11.09
C ALA A 40 -1.05 -11.55 -10.08
N GLU A 41 -0.39 -11.41 -8.93
CA GLU A 41 -0.45 -12.38 -7.82
C GLU A 41 -1.89 -12.52 -7.29
N VAL A 42 -2.58 -11.41 -7.07
CA VAL A 42 -3.99 -11.40 -6.65
C VAL A 42 -4.90 -12.00 -7.72
N ASP A 43 -4.67 -11.68 -8.99
CA ASP A 43 -5.36 -12.31 -10.12
C ASP A 43 -5.20 -13.84 -10.12
N ALA A 44 -3.99 -14.34 -9.81
CA ALA A 44 -3.73 -15.76 -9.72
C ALA A 44 -4.47 -16.43 -8.55
N ILE A 45 -4.55 -15.75 -7.39
CA ILE A 45 -5.33 -16.21 -6.23
C ILE A 45 -6.81 -16.33 -6.59
N VAL A 46 -7.37 -15.29 -7.23
CA VAL A 46 -8.77 -15.28 -7.66
C VAL A 46 -9.06 -16.38 -8.68
N ARG A 47 -8.15 -16.59 -9.64
CA ARG A 47 -8.31 -17.59 -10.72
C ARG A 47 -7.94 -19.01 -10.31
N ASN A 48 -7.51 -19.26 -9.07
CA ASN A 48 -7.19 -20.60 -8.62
C ASN A 48 -8.44 -21.51 -8.68
N PRO A 49 -8.45 -22.59 -9.49
CA PRO A 49 -9.62 -23.44 -9.69
C PRO A 49 -9.92 -24.34 -8.47
N GLU A 50 -8.98 -24.49 -7.55
CA GLU A 50 -9.19 -25.25 -6.32
C GLU A 50 -10.15 -24.48 -5.38
N PRO A 51 -10.92 -25.21 -4.55
CA PRO A 51 -11.72 -24.61 -3.48
C PRO A 51 -10.87 -23.65 -2.62
N ALA A 52 -11.49 -22.58 -2.14
CA ALA A 52 -10.81 -21.59 -1.32
C ALA A 52 -10.33 -22.22 0.00
N THR A 53 -9.02 -22.16 0.26
CA THR A 53 -8.39 -22.57 1.52
C THR A 53 -7.65 -21.38 2.12
N PHE A 54 -7.28 -21.50 3.40
CA PHE A 54 -6.45 -20.49 4.05
C PHE A 54 -5.13 -20.28 3.28
N ASP A 55 -4.45 -21.36 2.92
CA ASP A 55 -3.16 -21.33 2.21
C ASP A 55 -3.23 -20.69 0.83
N ASN A 56 -4.23 -21.07 0.04
CA ASN A 56 -4.34 -20.63 -1.36
C ASN A 56 -5.04 -19.28 -1.53
N THR A 57 -5.52 -18.69 -0.42
CA THR A 57 -6.22 -17.40 -0.42
C THR A 57 -5.57 -16.44 0.57
N ILE A 58 -5.70 -16.65 1.89
CA ILE A 58 -5.21 -15.70 2.90
C ILE A 58 -3.68 -15.70 2.98
N ALA A 59 -3.06 -16.87 3.15
CA ALA A 59 -1.60 -16.94 3.21
C ALA A 59 -0.95 -16.59 1.86
N ALA A 60 -1.66 -16.79 0.74
CA ALA A 60 -1.21 -16.33 -0.57
C ALA A 60 -1.25 -14.79 -0.67
N LEU A 61 -2.30 -14.14 -0.17
CA LEU A 61 -2.37 -12.67 -0.08
C LEU A 61 -1.25 -12.10 0.80
N GLU A 62 -1.00 -12.69 1.98
CA GLU A 62 0.09 -12.26 2.87
C GLU A 62 1.49 -12.35 2.24
N ARG A 63 1.69 -13.28 1.29
CA ARG A 63 2.96 -13.43 0.57
C ARG A 63 3.09 -12.50 -0.64
N SER A 64 1.97 -11.94 -1.11
CA SER A 64 1.93 -11.09 -2.30
C SER A 64 2.45 -9.67 -2.03
N GLY A 65 2.78 -8.94 -3.09
CA GLY A 65 3.19 -7.54 -3.00
C GLY A 65 4.58 -7.31 -2.41
N ALA A 66 5.47 -8.31 -2.45
CA ALA A 66 6.78 -8.24 -1.81
C ALA A 66 7.65 -7.07 -2.32
N THR A 67 7.64 -6.79 -3.62
CA THR A 67 8.36 -5.66 -4.22
C THR A 67 7.80 -4.32 -3.75
N LEU A 68 6.47 -4.19 -3.78
CA LEU A 68 5.77 -3.01 -3.29
C LEU A 68 6.12 -2.72 -1.83
N LYS A 69 6.09 -3.76 -0.98
CA LYS A 69 6.46 -3.65 0.44
C LYS A 69 7.88 -3.12 0.65
N ARG A 70 8.85 -3.56 -0.16
CA ARG A 70 10.24 -3.08 -0.07
C ARG A 70 10.35 -1.59 -0.41
N VAL A 71 9.64 -1.13 -1.44
CA VAL A 71 9.62 0.29 -1.83
C VAL A 71 8.97 1.13 -0.73
N GLU A 72 7.77 0.75 -0.28
CA GLU A 72 6.98 1.52 0.69
C GLU A 72 7.67 1.62 2.05
N VAL A 73 8.32 0.56 2.52
CA VAL A 73 9.05 0.59 3.81
C VAL A 73 10.14 1.66 3.78
N VAL A 74 10.94 1.70 2.71
CA VAL A 74 12.04 2.68 2.60
C VAL A 74 11.48 4.09 2.38
N LEU A 75 10.48 4.25 1.51
CA LEU A 75 9.87 5.55 1.26
C LEU A 75 9.30 6.16 2.54
N HIS A 76 8.44 5.44 3.26
CA HIS A 76 7.82 5.94 4.48
C HIS A 76 8.83 6.16 5.62
N THR A 77 9.90 5.37 5.67
CA THR A 77 10.99 5.61 6.63
C THR A 77 11.63 6.97 6.36
N LEU A 78 11.98 7.27 5.11
CA LEU A 78 12.61 8.54 4.77
C LEU A 78 11.63 9.71 4.89
N THR A 79 10.39 9.58 4.42
CA THR A 79 9.39 10.67 4.51
C THR A 79 9.08 11.02 5.97
N GLY A 80 9.08 10.05 6.87
CA GLY A 80 8.88 10.25 8.30
C GLY A 80 10.11 10.71 9.11
N SER A 81 11.32 10.71 8.53
CA SER A 81 12.56 10.98 9.31
C SER A 81 13.53 11.97 8.67
N ASP A 82 13.80 11.87 7.37
CA ASP A 82 14.82 12.65 6.66
C ASP A 82 14.39 12.93 5.21
N ALA A 83 13.19 13.49 5.05
CA ALA A 83 12.62 13.76 3.74
C ALA A 83 13.40 14.88 3.02
N THR A 84 14.05 14.54 1.92
CA THR A 84 14.57 15.51 0.93
C THR A 84 13.45 15.98 0.02
N ASP A 85 13.67 17.06 -0.74
CA ASP A 85 12.69 17.54 -1.72
C ASP A 85 12.41 16.48 -2.81
N GLY A 86 13.43 15.73 -3.25
CA GLY A 86 13.25 14.62 -4.19
C GLY A 86 12.37 13.50 -3.63
N ILE A 87 12.56 13.13 -2.36
CA ILE A 87 11.72 12.12 -1.68
C ILE A 87 10.28 12.61 -1.52
N ARG A 88 10.05 13.90 -1.22
CA ARG A 88 8.71 14.49 -1.15
C ARG A 88 8.01 14.45 -2.51
N GLU A 89 8.70 14.85 -3.57
CA GLU A 89 8.16 14.79 -4.94
C GLU A 89 7.80 13.35 -5.35
N ILE A 90 8.61 12.37 -4.95
CA ILE A 90 8.34 10.94 -5.16
C ILE A 90 7.08 10.51 -4.39
N GLU A 91 6.96 10.88 -3.12
CA GLU A 91 5.81 10.56 -2.28
C GLU A 91 4.51 11.14 -2.88
N GLU A 92 4.53 12.41 -3.31
CA GLU A 92 3.38 13.07 -3.95
C GLU A 92 2.87 12.32 -5.19
N ARG A 93 3.78 11.67 -5.94
CA ARG A 93 3.43 10.85 -7.11
C ARG A 93 2.94 9.45 -6.73
N ILE A 94 3.54 8.84 -5.71
CA ILE A 94 3.24 7.46 -5.29
C ILE A 94 1.93 7.36 -4.51
N VAL A 95 1.65 8.30 -3.59
CA VAL A 95 0.44 8.27 -2.74
C VAL A 95 -0.86 8.06 -3.51
N PRO A 96 -1.18 8.81 -4.59
CA PRO A 96 -2.41 8.59 -5.35
C PRO A 96 -2.43 7.24 -6.08
N LEU A 97 -1.28 6.74 -6.55
CA LEU A 97 -1.18 5.44 -7.20
C LEU A 97 -1.39 4.30 -6.18
N ALA A 98 -0.80 4.42 -4.99
CA ALA A 98 -0.97 3.48 -3.89
C ALA A 98 -2.44 3.41 -3.43
N ALA A 99 -3.14 4.55 -3.35
CA ALA A 99 -4.56 4.59 -3.02
C ALA A 99 -5.40 3.81 -4.05
N ARG A 100 -5.20 4.09 -5.34
CA ARG A 100 -5.89 3.36 -6.43
C ARG A 100 -5.59 1.86 -6.40
N HIS A 101 -4.34 1.48 -6.14
CA HIS A 101 -3.95 0.08 -6.00
C HIS A 101 -4.67 -0.60 -4.84
N ARG A 102 -4.69 0.03 -3.65
CA ARG A 102 -5.41 -0.52 -2.48
C ARG A 102 -6.89 -0.74 -2.76
N ASP A 103 -7.56 0.23 -3.38
CA ASP A 103 -8.98 0.12 -3.76
C ASP A 103 -9.21 -1.00 -4.78
N ALA A 104 -8.30 -1.17 -5.74
CA ALA A 104 -8.39 -2.24 -6.74
C ALA A 104 -8.30 -3.65 -6.14
N ILE A 105 -7.66 -3.81 -4.99
CA ILE A 105 -7.60 -5.08 -4.25
C ILE A 105 -8.81 -5.23 -3.32
N SER A 106 -9.07 -4.24 -2.45
CA SER A 106 -10.07 -4.33 -1.39
C SER A 106 -11.51 -4.35 -1.90
N LEU A 107 -11.79 -3.73 -3.05
CA LEU A 107 -13.10 -3.71 -3.69
C LEU A 107 -13.27 -4.79 -4.76
N LYS A 108 -12.30 -5.70 -4.92
CA LYS A 108 -12.37 -6.78 -5.91
C LYS A 108 -13.37 -7.86 -5.47
N ARG A 109 -14.56 -7.86 -6.10
CA ARG A 109 -15.68 -8.73 -5.73
C ARG A 109 -15.32 -10.21 -5.73
N GLU A 110 -14.57 -10.65 -6.73
CA GLU A 110 -14.18 -12.06 -6.89
C GLU A 110 -13.21 -12.50 -5.79
N LEU A 111 -12.31 -11.61 -5.36
CA LEU A 111 -11.42 -11.87 -4.24
C LEU A 111 -12.20 -11.93 -2.93
N TRP A 112 -13.12 -10.98 -2.71
CA TRP A 112 -13.95 -10.97 -1.52
C TRP A 112 -14.80 -12.24 -1.40
N ALA A 113 -15.46 -12.63 -2.49
CA ALA A 113 -16.24 -13.87 -2.54
C ALA A 113 -15.37 -15.10 -2.21
N ARG A 114 -14.11 -15.13 -2.67
CA ARG A 114 -13.17 -16.19 -2.33
C ARG A 114 -12.80 -16.19 -0.83
N VAL A 115 -12.50 -15.03 -0.26
CA VAL A 115 -12.18 -14.87 1.18
C VAL A 115 -13.35 -15.32 2.06
N GLN A 116 -14.59 -15.02 1.67
CA GLN A 116 -15.78 -15.45 2.42
C GLN A 116 -15.91 -16.96 2.53
N GLN A 117 -15.45 -17.72 1.53
CA GLN A 117 -15.52 -19.18 1.49
C GLN A 117 -14.47 -19.90 2.35
N VAL A 118 -13.41 -19.20 2.77
CA VAL A 118 -12.31 -19.81 3.54
C VAL A 118 -12.80 -20.20 4.94
N THR A 119 -12.44 -21.40 5.37
CA THR A 119 -12.63 -21.87 6.75
C THR A 119 -11.32 -22.45 7.28
N THR A 120 -11.09 -22.35 8.58
CA THR A 120 -9.95 -22.96 9.27
C THR A 120 -10.31 -23.21 10.72
N ASP A 121 -9.77 -24.28 11.28
CA ASP A 121 -9.89 -24.64 12.70
C ASP A 121 -8.64 -24.22 13.50
N ASP A 122 -7.58 -23.74 12.84
CA ASP A 122 -6.38 -23.24 13.51
C ASP A 122 -6.64 -21.85 14.14
N PRO A 123 -6.31 -21.64 15.43
CA PRO A 123 -6.59 -20.37 16.10
C PRO A 123 -5.88 -19.14 15.50
N GLN A 124 -4.63 -19.28 15.02
CA GLN A 124 -3.88 -18.15 14.45
C GLN A 124 -4.41 -17.81 13.06
N GLU A 125 -4.67 -18.83 12.25
CA GLU A 125 -5.28 -18.66 10.94
C GLU A 125 -6.69 -18.04 11.05
N SER A 126 -7.48 -18.51 12.02
CA SER A 126 -8.82 -17.99 12.29
C SER A 126 -8.79 -16.50 12.63
N TRP A 127 -7.87 -16.09 13.50
CA TRP A 127 -7.70 -14.67 13.83
C TRP A 127 -7.34 -13.83 12.60
N LEU A 128 -6.40 -14.29 11.78
CA LEU A 128 -6.00 -13.57 10.58
C LEU A 128 -7.13 -13.50 9.54
N LEU A 129 -7.85 -14.60 9.34
CA LEU A 129 -9.01 -14.65 8.46
C LEU A 129 -10.09 -13.65 8.89
N GLU A 130 -10.42 -13.58 10.18
CA GLU A 130 -11.38 -12.60 10.70
C GLU A 130 -10.86 -11.16 10.55
N ARG A 131 -9.56 -10.93 10.70
CA ARG A 131 -8.95 -9.62 10.43
C ARG A 131 -9.14 -9.21 8.98
N TYR A 132 -8.86 -10.13 8.04
CA TYR A 132 -9.08 -9.92 6.61
C TYR A 132 -10.55 -9.61 6.31
N ARG A 133 -11.48 -10.42 6.82
CA ARG A 133 -12.93 -10.17 6.65
C ARG A 133 -13.34 -8.79 7.14
N LEU A 134 -12.89 -8.40 8.32
CA LEU A 134 -13.17 -7.09 8.88
C LEU A 134 -12.61 -5.95 8.00
N ASP A 135 -11.40 -6.11 7.48
CA ASP A 135 -10.77 -5.08 6.64
C ASP A 135 -11.48 -4.95 5.27
N PHE A 136 -11.90 -6.06 4.65
CA PHE A 136 -12.74 -6.04 3.43
C PHE A 136 -14.10 -5.36 3.66
N VAL A 137 -14.79 -5.72 4.75
CA VAL A 137 -16.08 -5.10 5.09
C VAL A 137 -15.92 -3.61 5.34
N LYS A 138 -14.89 -3.18 6.10
CA LYS A 138 -14.59 -1.76 6.33
C LYS A 138 -14.23 -1.01 5.04
N ALA A 139 -13.62 -1.70 4.08
CA ALA A 139 -13.34 -1.13 2.76
C ALA A 139 -14.57 -1.07 1.84
N GLY A 140 -15.72 -1.64 2.24
CA GLY A 140 -16.96 -1.61 1.46
C GLY A 140 -17.17 -2.80 0.52
N ALA A 141 -16.52 -3.94 0.77
CA ALA A 141 -16.60 -5.12 -0.10
C ALA A 141 -18.03 -5.71 -0.22
N ASP A 142 -18.86 -5.55 0.82
CA ASP A 142 -20.27 -6.01 0.84
C ASP A 142 -21.26 -5.05 0.15
N LEU A 143 -20.82 -3.86 -0.25
CA LEU A 143 -21.69 -2.87 -0.89
C LEU A 143 -22.11 -3.28 -2.30
N GLY A 144 -23.29 -2.81 -2.73
CA GLY A 144 -23.74 -2.92 -4.12
C GLY A 144 -22.90 -2.06 -5.07
N ASP A 145 -22.99 -2.27 -6.39
CA ASP A 145 -22.12 -1.59 -7.37
C ASP A 145 -22.22 -0.06 -7.29
N GLN A 146 -23.44 0.47 -7.16
CA GLN A 146 -23.67 1.91 -7.04
C GLN A 146 -23.07 2.50 -5.74
N GLU A 147 -23.16 1.75 -4.65
CA GLU A 147 -22.62 2.16 -3.35
C GLU A 147 -21.10 2.07 -3.32
N GLN A 148 -20.50 1.06 -3.94
CA GLN A 148 -19.05 0.98 -4.12
C GLN A 148 -18.53 2.12 -4.98
N GLU A 149 -19.22 2.47 -6.07
CA GLU A 149 -18.82 3.60 -6.90
C GLU A 149 -18.87 4.91 -6.10
N ARG A 150 -19.94 5.11 -5.33
CA ARG A 150 -20.04 6.24 -4.41
C ARG A 150 -18.94 6.25 -3.35
N LEU A 151 -18.56 5.08 -2.82
CA LEU A 151 -17.48 4.96 -1.86
C LEU A 151 -16.12 5.33 -2.48
N ARG A 152 -15.86 4.92 -3.73
CA ARG A 152 -14.65 5.35 -4.46
C ARG A 152 -14.58 6.86 -4.62
N GLU A 153 -15.68 7.51 -5.00
CA GLU A 153 -15.75 8.97 -5.07
C GLU A 153 -15.47 9.64 -3.71
N LEU A 154 -16.05 9.11 -2.63
CA LEU A 154 -15.85 9.62 -1.27
C LEU A 154 -14.39 9.43 -0.81
N ASN A 155 -13.79 8.27 -1.04
CA ASN A 155 -12.40 8.00 -0.70
C ASN A 155 -11.44 8.93 -1.46
N ALA A 156 -11.68 9.15 -2.76
CA ALA A 156 -10.92 10.09 -3.55
C ALA A 156 -11.00 11.52 -2.99
N ARG A 157 -12.21 11.96 -2.60
CA ARG A 157 -12.41 13.30 -2.02
C ARG A 157 -11.82 13.45 -0.62
N LEU A 158 -11.89 12.41 0.21
CA LEU A 158 -11.23 12.40 1.53
C LEU A 158 -9.70 12.50 1.39
N ALA A 159 -9.11 11.79 0.42
CA ALA A 159 -7.68 11.88 0.14
C ALA A 159 -7.27 13.29 -0.32
N GLU A 160 -8.06 13.91 -1.20
CA GLU A 160 -7.87 15.30 -1.64
C GLU A 160 -7.90 16.28 -0.45
N LEU A 161 -8.97 16.22 0.37
CA LEU A 161 -9.16 17.09 1.54
C LEU A 161 -8.09 16.90 2.60
N GLY A 162 -7.66 15.65 2.86
CA GLY A 162 -6.58 15.36 3.80
C GLY A 162 -5.24 15.95 3.34
N THR A 163 -4.95 15.85 2.04
CA THR A 163 -3.77 16.48 1.44
C THR A 163 -3.82 18.00 1.54
N GLU A 164 -4.99 18.60 1.24
CA GLU A 164 -5.20 20.04 1.37
C GLU A 164 -4.99 20.52 2.81
N PHE A 165 -5.55 19.82 3.80
CA PHE A 165 -5.38 20.14 5.21
C PHE A 165 -3.90 20.13 5.63
N SER A 166 -3.16 19.08 5.28
CA SER A 166 -1.73 18.97 5.61
C SER A 166 -0.92 20.13 5.01
N ARG A 167 -1.17 20.50 3.75
CA ARG A 167 -0.52 21.65 3.10
C ARG A 167 -0.87 22.96 3.81
N ASN A 168 -2.13 23.15 4.18
CA ASN A 168 -2.60 24.34 4.88
C ASN A 168 -1.93 24.48 6.26
N VAL A 169 -1.77 23.38 7.01
CA VAL A 169 -1.10 23.38 8.32
C VAL A 169 0.37 23.77 8.20
N VAL A 170 1.10 23.20 7.25
CA VAL A 170 2.52 23.53 7.01
C VAL A 170 2.65 25.00 6.62
N LYS A 171 1.87 25.46 5.64
CA LYS A 171 1.88 26.86 5.20
C LYS A 171 1.59 27.81 6.35
N ALA A 172 0.53 27.56 7.12
CA ALA A 172 0.17 28.40 8.24
C ALA A 172 1.26 28.43 9.31
N THR A 173 1.90 27.29 9.59
CA THR A 173 2.98 27.21 10.60
C THR A 173 4.23 27.95 10.15
N SER A 174 4.61 27.84 8.86
CA SER A 174 5.74 28.57 8.28
C SER A 174 5.50 30.08 8.21
N GLU A 175 4.31 30.51 7.78
CA GLU A 175 3.96 31.94 7.65
C GLU A 175 3.84 32.65 9.00
N ASN A 176 3.51 31.92 10.06
CA ASN A 176 3.37 32.45 11.43
C ASN A 176 4.56 32.11 12.34
N ALA A 177 5.68 31.64 11.77
CA ALA A 177 6.89 31.39 12.53
C ALA A 177 7.41 32.70 13.15
N LEU A 178 7.64 32.70 14.48
CA LEU A 178 8.25 33.84 15.16
C LEU A 178 9.67 34.03 14.64
N VAL A 179 9.91 35.10 13.88
CA VAL A 179 11.27 35.48 13.45
C VAL A 179 11.98 36.13 14.62
N THR A 180 12.93 35.42 15.22
CA THR A 180 13.86 36.00 16.20
C THR A 180 15.19 36.29 15.52
N ASN A 181 15.71 37.50 15.70
CA ASN A 181 17.07 37.81 15.27
C ASN A 181 18.06 37.09 16.18
N ALA A 182 19.01 36.34 15.62
CA ALA A 182 20.14 35.82 16.40
C ALA A 182 20.97 37.02 16.90
N VAL A 183 21.25 37.03 18.21
CA VAL A 183 22.11 38.02 18.88
C VAL A 183 23.57 37.65 18.69
#